data_AF-A0A6I0K7D3-F1
#
_entry.id   AF-A0A6I0K7D3-F1
#
_cell.length_a   1.000
_cell.length_b   1.000
_cell.length_c   1.000
_cell.angle_alpha   90.00
_cell.angle_beta   90.00
_cell.angle_gamma   90.00
#
_symmetry.space_group_name_H-M   'P 1'
#
loop_
_entity.id
_entity.type
_entity.pdbx_description
1 polymer ?
#
loop_
_entity_poly.entity_id
_entity_poly.type
_entity_poly.pdbx_seq_one_letter_code
_entity_poly.pdbx_strand_id
1 'polypeptide(L)'
;MDMNPYYPKAVWGFNGTERPGAVYLAAVLAGHAQKGLPAFGIYGRDVQDLDDNSIPADVAEKLLRFARAAQAVATMRGKSYLSMGSVSMGIAGSIVNPDFFQEYLGIRCESVDLTEIIRRMTEGIYDKEEFAKAMAWTEKYCKKNEGKDFNIPAKTKTREQKDEDWEFIVKMTIIMRDLMQGNPKLREMGFKEEALGHNAIAAGFQGQRQWTDFYPNGDYSEALLNTSFDWNGIREAYVVATENDACNGVAMLFGHLLTNRAQIFSDVRTYWSPEAVKRVTGKELTGLAANGIIHLINSGATTLDGTGQQTNAQGEPAMKPHWEISETEMEKCLEATTWYPANRDYFRGGGFSSNFLS
;
A
#
# COMPACT_ATOMS: atom_id res chain seq x y z
N MET A 1 -20.84 -3.12 31.31
CA MET A 1 -21.14 -3.25 29.87
C MET A 1 -20.90 -1.91 29.21
N ASP A 2 -20.02 -1.84 28.22
CA ASP A 2 -19.78 -0.61 27.45
C ASP A 2 -20.95 -0.38 26.48
N MET A 3 -21.54 0.81 26.53
CA MET A 3 -22.73 1.18 25.76
C MET A 3 -22.42 1.94 24.48
N ASN A 4 -21.15 2.22 24.17
CA ASN A 4 -20.78 2.95 22.96
C ASN A 4 -21.13 2.12 21.71
N PRO A 5 -21.89 2.62 20.73
CA PRO A 5 -22.30 1.83 19.57
C PRO A 5 -21.23 1.74 18.47
N TYR A 6 -20.16 2.55 18.53
CA TYR A 6 -19.26 2.78 17.41
C TYR A 6 -17.88 2.13 17.55
N TYR A 7 -17.45 1.81 18.76
CA TYR A 7 -16.11 1.27 18.99
C TYR A 7 -16.12 -0.27 18.99
N PRO A 8 -15.15 -0.92 18.33
CA PRO A 8 -14.90 -2.33 18.55
C PRO A 8 -14.66 -2.59 20.04
N LYS A 9 -15.26 -3.65 20.58
CA LYS A 9 -15.17 -3.97 22.01
C LYS A 9 -15.07 -5.47 22.26
N ALA A 10 -14.28 -5.84 23.25
CA ALA A 10 -14.08 -7.22 23.68
C ALA A 10 -14.15 -7.32 25.21
N VAL A 11 -14.54 -8.49 25.70
CA VAL A 11 -14.56 -8.82 27.13
C VAL A 11 -13.77 -10.11 27.32
N TRP A 12 -12.75 -10.07 28.19
CA TRP A 12 -12.06 -11.26 28.66
C TRP A 12 -12.59 -11.67 30.03
N GLY A 13 -13.15 -12.88 30.13
CA GLY A 13 -13.55 -13.48 31.39
C GLY A 13 -12.51 -14.48 31.87
N PHE A 14 -11.97 -14.27 33.07
CA PHE A 14 -11.10 -15.24 33.74
C PHE A 14 -11.80 -16.59 33.90
N ASN A 15 -11.11 -17.68 33.54
CA ASN A 15 -11.61 -19.04 33.66
C ASN A 15 -11.17 -19.66 34.99
N GLY A 16 -11.75 -19.20 36.09
CA GLY A 16 -11.46 -19.73 37.43
C GLY A 16 -12.72 -20.15 38.17
N THR A 17 -12.52 -20.94 39.23
CA THR A 17 -13.60 -21.45 40.09
C THR A 17 -13.97 -20.51 41.22
N GLU A 18 -12.97 -19.90 41.90
CA GLU A 18 -13.16 -19.00 43.04
C GLU A 18 -13.64 -17.60 42.61
N ARG A 19 -13.36 -17.25 41.35
CA ARG A 19 -13.79 -16.01 40.70
C ARG A 19 -14.47 -16.35 39.38
N PRO A 20 -15.82 -16.30 39.32
CA PRO A 20 -16.57 -16.77 38.16
C PRO A 20 -16.57 -15.75 37.01
N GLY A 21 -15.39 -15.40 36.49
CA GLY A 21 -15.23 -14.43 35.40
C GLY A 21 -15.94 -14.83 34.12
N ALA A 22 -15.95 -16.13 33.80
CA ALA A 22 -16.68 -16.69 32.66
C ALA A 22 -18.21 -16.52 32.75
N VAL A 23 -18.77 -16.52 33.97
CA VAL A 23 -20.21 -16.29 34.18
C VAL A 23 -20.56 -14.84 33.85
N TYR A 24 -19.74 -13.88 34.30
CA TYR A 24 -19.89 -12.49 33.90
C TYR A 24 -19.75 -12.32 32.39
N LEU A 25 -18.77 -12.97 31.77
CA LEU A 25 -18.56 -12.93 30.32
C LEU A 25 -19.81 -13.36 29.55
N ALA A 26 -20.40 -14.50 29.88
CA ALA A 26 -21.62 -14.97 29.23
C ALA A 26 -22.80 -14.00 29.44
N ALA A 27 -22.99 -13.51 30.67
CA ALA A 27 -24.07 -12.58 30.99
C ALA A 27 -23.93 -11.24 30.26
N VAL A 28 -22.73 -10.67 30.21
CA VAL A 28 -22.51 -9.37 29.55
C VAL A 28 -22.59 -9.48 28.02
N LEU A 29 -22.15 -10.59 27.42
CA LEU A 29 -22.31 -10.82 25.99
C LEU A 29 -23.77 -11.02 25.59
N ALA A 30 -24.57 -11.70 26.43
CA ALA A 30 -26.01 -11.77 26.24
C ALA A 30 -26.65 -10.36 26.28
N GLY A 31 -26.23 -9.51 27.23
CA GLY A 31 -26.67 -8.11 27.30
C GLY A 31 -26.29 -7.28 26.07
N HIS A 32 -25.07 -7.47 25.55
CA HIS A 32 -24.59 -6.86 24.31
C HIS A 32 -25.44 -7.28 23.09
N ALA A 33 -25.68 -8.58 22.93
CA ALA A 33 -26.51 -9.12 21.86
C ALA A 33 -27.96 -8.64 21.94
N GLN A 34 -28.55 -8.65 23.14
CA GLN A 34 -29.92 -8.18 23.37
C GLN A 34 -30.12 -6.70 23.01
N LYS A 35 -29.07 -5.88 23.14
CA LYS A 35 -29.12 -4.44 22.86
C LYS A 35 -28.61 -4.06 21.47
N GLY A 36 -28.22 -5.02 20.63
CA GLY A 36 -27.68 -4.74 19.30
C GLY A 36 -26.31 -4.04 19.33
N LEU A 37 -25.47 -4.35 20.33
CA LEU A 37 -24.14 -3.79 20.51
C LEU A 37 -23.08 -4.92 20.44
N PRO A 38 -22.67 -5.38 19.25
CA PRO A 38 -21.74 -6.50 19.11
C PRO A 38 -20.46 -6.34 19.94
N ALA A 39 -20.04 -7.42 20.59
CA ALA A 39 -18.83 -7.49 21.40
C ALA A 39 -18.17 -8.87 21.26
N PHE A 40 -16.83 -8.90 21.30
CA PHE A 40 -16.05 -10.14 21.23
C PHE A 40 -15.90 -10.78 22.60
N GLY A 41 -16.13 -12.09 22.68
CA GLY A 41 -15.86 -12.88 23.88
C GLY A 41 -14.48 -13.51 23.85
N ILE A 42 -13.69 -13.30 24.90
CA ILE A 42 -12.38 -13.91 25.07
C ILE A 42 -12.45 -14.80 26.32
N TYR A 43 -12.31 -16.10 26.11
CA TYR A 43 -12.37 -17.12 27.14
C TYR A 43 -11.21 -18.09 26.93
N GLY A 44 -10.42 -18.32 27.98
CA GLY A 44 -9.31 -19.27 27.98
C GLY A 44 -9.82 -20.70 28.09
N ARG A 45 -9.16 -21.62 27.37
CA ARG A 45 -9.58 -23.02 27.30
C ARG A 45 -9.54 -23.74 28.65
N ASP A 46 -8.46 -23.54 29.39
CA ASP A 46 -8.16 -24.29 30.61
C ASP A 46 -8.46 -23.46 31.85
N VAL A 47 -8.83 -24.13 32.94
CA VAL A 47 -9.08 -23.48 34.24
C VAL A 47 -7.76 -22.98 34.81
N GLN A 48 -7.75 -21.76 35.33
CA GLN A 48 -6.59 -21.14 35.97
C GLN A 48 -6.83 -20.93 37.46
N ASP A 49 -5.79 -21.15 38.27
CA ASP A 49 -5.80 -20.88 39.70
C ASP A 49 -5.87 -19.38 39.97
N LEU A 50 -6.46 -18.99 41.11
CA LEU A 50 -6.73 -17.58 41.44
C LEU A 50 -5.46 -16.70 41.48
N ASP A 51 -4.32 -17.27 41.83
CA ASP A 51 -3.02 -16.58 41.92
C ASP A 51 -2.18 -16.69 40.64
N ASP A 52 -2.64 -17.44 39.62
CA ASP A 52 -2.03 -17.45 38.30
C ASP A 52 -2.34 -16.15 37.55
N ASN A 53 -1.32 -15.28 37.46
CA ASN A 53 -1.40 -14.00 36.76
C ASN A 53 -0.85 -14.08 35.32
N SER A 54 -0.58 -15.28 34.80
CA SER A 54 -0.16 -15.45 33.41
C SER A 54 -1.34 -15.32 32.44
N ILE A 55 -1.05 -14.87 31.22
CA ILE A 55 -2.03 -14.84 30.13
C ILE A 55 -1.83 -16.11 29.29
N PRO A 56 -2.83 -17.02 29.20
CA PRO A 56 -2.73 -18.20 28.37
C PRO A 56 -2.52 -17.86 26.89
N ALA A 57 -1.83 -18.73 26.15
CA ALA A 57 -1.49 -18.49 24.76
C ALA A 57 -2.73 -18.27 23.86
N ASP A 58 -3.81 -19.02 24.07
CA ASP A 58 -5.06 -18.89 23.31
C ASP A 58 -5.82 -17.58 23.64
N VAL A 59 -5.70 -17.10 24.88
CA VAL A 59 -6.21 -15.78 25.30
C VAL A 59 -5.37 -14.67 24.67
N ALA A 60 -4.04 -14.77 24.73
CA ALA A 60 -3.12 -13.80 24.14
C ALA A 60 -3.35 -13.67 22.63
N GLU A 61 -3.52 -14.78 21.91
CA GLU A 61 -3.86 -14.79 20.48
C GLU A 61 -5.14 -13.98 20.19
N LYS A 62 -6.21 -14.22 20.94
CA LYS A 62 -7.50 -13.53 20.78
C LYS A 62 -7.38 -12.04 21.12
N LEU A 63 -6.70 -11.69 22.20
CA LEU A 63 -6.46 -10.31 22.62
C LEU A 63 -5.69 -9.53 21.54
N LEU A 64 -4.57 -10.10 21.07
CA LEU A 64 -3.72 -9.44 20.08
C LEU A 64 -4.41 -9.33 18.72
N ARG A 65 -5.14 -10.36 18.28
CA ARG A 65 -5.95 -10.31 17.05
C ARG A 65 -7.02 -9.23 17.14
N PHE A 66 -7.78 -9.19 18.24
CA PHE A 66 -8.81 -8.18 18.45
C PHE A 66 -8.21 -6.78 18.49
N ALA A 67 -7.18 -6.55 19.30
CA ALA A 67 -6.57 -5.24 19.48
C ALA A 67 -6.01 -4.70 18.15
N ARG A 68 -5.37 -5.56 17.34
CA ARG A 68 -4.83 -5.16 16.04
C ARG A 68 -5.92 -4.74 15.05
N ALA A 69 -7.00 -5.54 14.96
CA ALA A 69 -8.14 -5.20 14.11
C ALA A 69 -8.87 -3.93 14.60
N ALA A 70 -9.05 -3.79 15.92
CA ALA A 70 -9.67 -2.61 16.52
C ALA A 70 -8.85 -1.33 16.26
N GLN A 71 -7.52 -1.42 16.35
CA GLN A 71 -6.62 -0.32 16.03
C GLN A 71 -6.74 0.08 14.56
N ALA A 72 -6.76 -0.89 13.63
CA ALA A 72 -6.96 -0.59 12.21
C ALA A 72 -8.26 0.19 11.95
N VAL A 73 -9.38 -0.27 12.54
CA VAL A 73 -10.68 0.42 12.44
C VAL A 73 -10.61 1.84 13.02
N ALA A 74 -9.98 2.01 14.18
CA ALA A 74 -9.86 3.32 14.82
C ALA A 74 -8.99 4.29 14.01
N THR A 75 -7.89 3.80 13.43
CA THR A 75 -6.94 4.60 12.64
C THR A 75 -7.56 5.17 11.36
N MET A 76 -8.42 4.40 10.69
CA MET A 76 -9.10 4.83 9.46
C MET A 76 -10.07 6.00 9.69
N ARG A 77 -10.74 6.03 10.84
CA ARG A 77 -11.84 6.95 11.08
C ARG A 77 -11.38 8.41 11.09
N GLY A 78 -12.03 9.24 10.29
CA GLY A 78 -11.72 10.66 10.15
C GLY A 78 -10.54 10.97 9.22
N LYS A 79 -9.96 9.95 8.57
CA LYS A 79 -8.99 10.13 7.47
C LYS A 79 -9.68 10.31 6.13
N SER A 80 -8.89 10.57 5.10
CA SER A 80 -9.38 10.67 3.73
C SER A 80 -8.83 9.55 2.84
N TYR A 81 -9.62 9.16 1.83
CA TYR A 81 -9.11 8.57 0.59
C TYR A 81 -8.97 9.70 -0.43
N LEU A 82 -7.78 9.85 -1.02
CA LEU A 82 -7.52 10.86 -2.04
C LEU A 82 -7.57 10.26 -3.44
N SER A 83 -8.58 10.62 -4.22
CA SER A 83 -8.70 10.30 -5.64
C SER A 83 -7.91 11.33 -6.46
N MET A 84 -6.77 10.95 -7.02
CA MET A 84 -6.03 11.76 -8.00
C MET A 84 -6.51 11.37 -9.39
N GLY A 85 -7.35 12.22 -9.98
CA GLY A 85 -8.20 11.89 -11.11
C GLY A 85 -9.50 11.24 -10.66
N SER A 86 -10.07 10.42 -11.53
CA SER A 86 -11.35 9.74 -11.37
C SER A 86 -11.27 8.31 -11.92
N VAL A 87 -12.20 7.92 -12.79
CA VAL A 87 -12.30 6.57 -13.35
C VAL A 87 -11.18 6.30 -14.36
N SER A 88 -10.47 5.19 -14.17
CA SER A 88 -9.50 4.68 -15.15
C SER A 88 -10.17 3.60 -16.00
N MET A 89 -10.25 3.80 -17.31
CA MET A 89 -10.64 2.78 -18.30
C MET A 89 -11.96 2.03 -18.04
N GLY A 90 -12.87 2.59 -17.24
CA GLY A 90 -14.12 1.93 -16.85
C GLY A 90 -13.97 0.85 -15.78
N ILE A 91 -12.83 0.81 -15.07
CA ILE A 91 -12.59 -0.09 -13.94
C ILE A 91 -13.57 0.26 -12.82
N ALA A 92 -14.40 -0.70 -12.41
CA ALA A 92 -15.46 -0.47 -11.44
C ALA A 92 -14.93 0.05 -10.09
N GLY A 93 -13.80 -0.47 -9.61
CA GLY A 93 -13.17 -0.03 -8.36
C GLY A 93 -12.66 1.42 -8.40
N SER A 94 -12.45 1.98 -9.59
CA SER A 94 -12.08 3.40 -9.77
C SER A 94 -13.27 4.36 -9.80
N ILE A 95 -14.49 3.82 -9.83
CA ILE A 95 -15.72 4.59 -9.55
C ILE A 95 -15.83 4.72 -8.03
N VAL A 96 -15.07 5.65 -7.46
CA VAL A 96 -15.01 5.87 -6.01
C VAL A 96 -16.42 6.06 -5.46
N ASN A 97 -16.81 5.22 -4.50
CA ASN A 97 -18.12 5.27 -3.84
C ASN A 97 -17.99 5.93 -2.45
N PRO A 98 -18.38 7.21 -2.29
CA PRO A 98 -18.25 7.91 -1.01
C PRO A 98 -19.06 7.29 0.12
N ASP A 99 -20.25 6.73 -0.16
CA ASP A 99 -21.11 6.12 0.84
C ASP A 99 -20.43 4.91 1.47
N PHE A 100 -19.74 4.08 0.66
CA PHE A 100 -18.95 2.97 1.18
C PHE A 100 -17.87 3.44 2.16
N PHE A 101 -17.06 4.45 1.78
CA PHE A 101 -16.00 4.97 2.65
C PHE A 101 -16.56 5.60 3.92
N GLN A 102 -17.64 6.37 3.81
CA GLN A 102 -18.23 7.08 4.94
C GLN A 102 -18.93 6.12 5.91
N GLU A 103 -19.80 5.24 5.42
CA GLU A 103 -20.64 4.38 6.24
C GLU A 103 -19.86 3.23 6.87
N TYR A 104 -18.97 2.58 6.12
CA TYR A 104 -18.25 1.39 6.60
C TYR A 104 -16.92 1.72 7.28
N LEU A 105 -16.18 2.69 6.74
CA LEU A 105 -14.80 2.97 7.18
C LEU A 105 -14.69 4.26 8.00
N GLY A 106 -15.70 5.12 7.94
CA GLY A 106 -15.64 6.47 8.52
C GLY A 106 -14.55 7.33 7.87
N ILE A 107 -14.25 7.08 6.61
CA ILE A 107 -13.26 7.80 5.80
C ILE A 107 -14.00 8.81 4.89
N ARG A 108 -13.39 9.98 4.69
CA ARG A 108 -13.85 11.00 3.73
C ARG A 108 -13.28 10.71 2.33
N CYS A 109 -13.99 11.06 1.27
CA CYS A 109 -13.42 11.03 -0.08
C CYS A 109 -13.04 12.45 -0.50
N GLU A 110 -11.75 12.68 -0.73
CA GLU A 110 -11.22 13.90 -1.34
C GLU A 110 -10.87 13.58 -2.80
N SER A 111 -10.99 14.57 -3.69
CA SER A 111 -10.66 14.39 -5.10
C SER A 111 -9.94 15.60 -5.66
N VAL A 112 -8.87 15.34 -6.40
CA VAL A 112 -8.15 16.35 -7.18
C VAL A 112 -8.09 15.91 -8.63
N ASP A 113 -8.38 16.80 -9.57
CA ASP A 113 -8.12 16.52 -10.97
C ASP A 113 -6.61 16.44 -11.23
N LEU A 114 -6.20 15.64 -12.23
CA LEU A 114 -4.78 15.46 -12.52
C LEU A 114 -4.08 16.74 -12.99
N THR A 115 -4.84 17.75 -13.45
CA THR A 115 -4.31 19.09 -13.71
C THR A 115 -3.61 19.72 -12.51
N GLU A 116 -3.98 19.36 -11.28
CA GLU A 116 -3.30 19.88 -10.07
C GLU A 116 -1.84 19.42 -10.00
N ILE A 117 -1.54 18.18 -10.44
CA ILE A 117 -0.15 17.70 -10.48
C ILE A 117 0.66 18.55 -11.48
N ILE A 118 0.09 18.84 -12.66
CA ILE A 118 0.74 19.69 -13.66
C ILE A 118 0.89 21.12 -13.15
N ARG A 119 -0.13 21.70 -12.52
CA ARG A 119 -0.05 23.05 -11.93
C ARG A 119 1.11 23.12 -10.95
N ARG A 120 1.21 22.17 -10.01
CA ARG A 120 2.31 22.14 -9.04
C ARG A 120 3.68 21.99 -9.70
N MET A 121 3.79 21.18 -10.75
CA MET A 121 5.04 21.09 -11.52
C MET A 121 5.40 22.42 -12.22
N THR A 122 4.43 23.03 -12.92
CA THR A 122 4.61 24.24 -13.72
C THR A 122 4.92 25.46 -12.84
N GLU A 123 4.22 25.61 -11.71
CA GLU A 123 4.37 26.74 -10.79
C GLU A 123 5.49 26.51 -9.75
N GLY A 124 6.10 25.32 -9.74
CA GLY A 124 7.21 25.01 -8.81
C GLY A 124 6.78 24.79 -7.36
N ILE A 125 5.60 24.18 -7.16
CA ILE A 125 4.97 23.92 -5.86
C ILE A 125 5.38 22.54 -5.34
N TYR A 126 6.67 22.43 -5.04
CA TYR A 126 7.33 21.29 -4.45
C TYR A 126 8.67 21.76 -3.87
N ASP A 127 9.20 21.06 -2.86
CA ASP A 127 10.50 21.39 -2.30
C ASP A 127 11.62 21.12 -3.33
N LYS A 128 12.29 22.19 -3.77
CA LYS A 128 13.38 22.12 -4.76
C LYS A 128 14.67 21.52 -4.18
N GLU A 129 14.92 21.70 -2.90
CA GLU A 129 16.08 21.10 -2.22
C GLU A 129 15.86 19.59 -2.06
N GLU A 130 14.64 19.19 -1.68
CA GLU A 130 14.26 17.79 -1.68
C GLU A 130 14.33 17.19 -3.08
N PHE A 131 13.82 17.87 -4.11
CA PHE A 131 13.89 17.38 -5.48
C PHE A 131 15.35 17.10 -5.92
N ALA A 132 16.29 17.98 -5.59
CA ALA A 132 17.71 17.75 -5.90
C ALA A 132 18.26 16.51 -5.18
N LYS A 133 17.90 16.30 -3.90
CA LYS A 133 18.25 15.11 -3.13
C LYS A 133 17.63 13.84 -3.74
N ALA A 134 16.34 13.91 -4.09
CA ALA A 134 15.59 12.83 -4.70
C ALA A 134 16.20 12.41 -6.05
N MET A 135 16.57 13.37 -6.89
CA MET A 135 17.24 13.09 -8.16
C MET A 135 18.61 12.45 -7.96
N ALA A 136 19.44 12.95 -7.04
CA ALA A 136 20.74 12.35 -6.77
C ALA A 136 20.62 10.89 -6.29
N TRP A 137 19.64 10.60 -5.44
CA TRP A 137 19.33 9.25 -5.00
C TRP A 137 18.80 8.38 -6.14
N THR A 138 17.88 8.92 -6.96
CA THR A 138 17.28 8.24 -8.12
C THR A 138 18.35 7.87 -9.14
N GLU A 139 19.31 8.76 -9.40
CA GLU A 139 20.46 8.49 -10.27
C GLU A 139 21.32 7.34 -9.71
N LYS A 140 21.61 7.39 -8.40
CA LYS A 140 22.46 6.40 -7.72
C LYS A 140 21.84 5.00 -7.64
N TYR A 141 20.52 4.90 -7.44
CA TYR A 141 19.88 3.63 -7.12
C TYR A 141 18.92 3.11 -8.20
N CYS A 142 18.21 3.99 -8.91
CA CYS A 142 17.16 3.59 -9.85
C CYS A 142 17.64 3.68 -11.30
N LYS A 143 18.08 4.86 -11.75
CA LYS A 143 18.45 5.11 -13.15
C LYS A 143 19.69 4.34 -13.59
N LYS A 144 20.64 4.06 -12.68
CA LYS A 144 21.75 3.13 -12.96
C LYS A 144 21.28 1.72 -13.36
N ASN A 145 20.08 1.33 -12.94
CA ASN A 145 19.42 0.06 -13.22
C ASN A 145 18.30 0.25 -14.28
N GLU A 146 18.43 1.27 -15.15
CA GLU A 146 17.52 1.42 -16.29
C GLU A 146 17.66 0.20 -17.22
N GLY A 147 16.53 -0.48 -17.45
CA GLY A 147 16.44 -1.68 -18.25
C GLY A 147 16.49 -1.41 -19.76
N LYS A 148 16.60 -2.49 -20.52
CA LYS A 148 16.52 -2.44 -21.99
C LYS A 148 15.19 -1.82 -22.43
N ASP A 149 15.26 -0.84 -23.33
CA ASP A 149 14.07 -0.32 -24.00
C ASP A 149 13.54 -1.34 -25.03
N PHE A 150 12.31 -1.82 -24.83
CA PHE A 150 11.64 -2.76 -25.73
C PHE A 150 10.75 -2.08 -26.78
N ASN A 151 10.65 -0.76 -26.78
CA ASN A 151 9.91 -0.03 -27.80
C ASN A 151 10.59 -0.21 -29.18
N ILE A 152 9.77 -0.22 -30.24
CA ILE A 152 10.28 -0.15 -31.61
C ILE A 152 11.05 1.18 -31.82
N PRO A 153 12.03 1.23 -32.75
CA PRO A 153 12.87 2.42 -32.93
C PRO A 153 12.09 3.73 -33.15
N ALA A 154 10.93 3.69 -33.82
CA ALA A 154 10.09 4.86 -34.05
C ALA A 154 9.39 5.39 -32.79
N LYS A 155 9.36 4.60 -31.71
CA LYS A 155 8.75 4.94 -30.42
C LYS A 155 9.79 5.09 -29.31
N THR A 156 11.02 4.64 -29.48
CA THR A 156 12.09 4.86 -28.52
C THR A 156 12.33 6.35 -28.31
N LYS A 157 12.32 6.80 -27.04
CA LYS A 157 12.70 8.18 -26.66
C LYS A 157 14.22 8.35 -26.72
N THR A 158 14.70 9.56 -27.03
CA THR A 158 16.14 9.86 -26.92
C THR A 158 16.58 9.85 -25.45
N ARG A 159 17.89 9.85 -25.21
CA ARG A 159 18.43 9.88 -23.83
C ARG A 159 17.94 11.11 -23.07
N GLU A 160 17.96 12.26 -23.73
CA GLU A 160 17.52 13.55 -23.18
C GLU A 160 16.04 13.49 -22.80
N GLN A 161 15.18 12.96 -23.68
CA GLN A 161 13.75 12.81 -23.40
C GLN A 161 13.46 11.83 -22.26
N LYS A 162 14.28 10.79 -22.09
CA LYS A 162 14.16 9.87 -20.95
C LYS A 162 14.64 10.50 -19.65
N ASP A 163 15.64 11.36 -19.72
CA ASP A 163 16.13 12.10 -18.55
C ASP A 163 15.09 13.15 -18.11
N GLU A 164 14.38 13.78 -19.05
CA GLU A 164 13.18 14.58 -18.79
C GLU A 164 12.07 13.75 -18.12
N ASP A 165 11.82 12.52 -18.58
CA ASP A 165 10.85 11.62 -17.95
C ASP A 165 11.25 11.29 -16.50
N TRP A 166 12.53 11.03 -16.22
CA TRP A 166 13.03 10.78 -14.87
C TRP A 166 12.80 11.97 -13.94
N GLU A 167 13.12 13.18 -14.38
CA GLU A 167 12.83 14.39 -13.60
C GLU A 167 11.34 14.56 -13.35
N PHE A 168 10.52 14.29 -14.36
CA PHE A 168 9.06 14.42 -14.28
C PHE A 168 8.48 13.45 -13.24
N ILE A 169 8.81 12.17 -13.29
CA ILE A 169 8.26 11.17 -12.36
C ILE A 169 8.76 11.37 -10.92
N VAL A 170 9.98 11.90 -10.72
CA VAL A 170 10.47 12.23 -9.36
C VAL A 170 9.71 13.43 -8.78
N LYS A 171 9.46 14.47 -9.58
CA LYS A 171 8.58 15.59 -9.16
C LYS A 171 7.16 15.08 -8.87
N MET A 172 6.64 14.21 -9.72
CA MET A 172 5.32 13.60 -9.56
C MET A 172 5.20 12.86 -8.24
N THR A 173 6.22 12.07 -7.87
CA THR A 173 6.28 11.32 -6.62
C THR A 173 6.21 12.25 -5.40
N ILE A 174 7.00 13.33 -5.38
CA ILE A 174 6.99 14.34 -4.31
C ILE A 174 5.60 15.00 -4.21
N ILE A 175 5.05 15.43 -5.35
CA ILE A 175 3.76 16.11 -5.41
C ILE A 175 2.62 15.20 -4.92
N MET A 176 2.59 13.95 -5.34
CA MET A 176 1.58 12.98 -4.90
C MET A 176 1.64 12.75 -3.39
N ARG A 177 2.84 12.60 -2.83
CA ARG A 177 3.03 12.50 -1.38
C ARG A 177 2.54 13.75 -0.65
N ASP A 178 2.91 14.92 -1.13
CA ASP A 178 2.55 16.20 -0.52
C ASP A 178 1.04 16.46 -0.61
N LEU A 179 0.37 16.02 -1.67
CA LEU A 179 -1.09 16.00 -1.76
C LEU A 179 -1.71 15.14 -0.65
N MET A 180 -1.16 13.95 -0.38
CA MET A 180 -1.71 13.06 0.65
C MET A 180 -1.56 13.63 2.07
N GLN A 181 -0.34 14.01 2.47
CA GLN A 181 0.00 14.30 3.87
C GLN A 181 0.26 15.79 4.17
N GLY A 182 0.36 16.63 3.15
CA GLY A 182 0.82 18.01 3.28
C GLY A 182 2.34 18.10 3.34
N ASN A 183 2.86 19.33 3.33
CA ASN A 183 4.29 19.58 3.43
C ASN A 183 4.55 20.96 4.06
N PRO A 184 5.15 21.03 5.28
CA PRO A 184 5.50 22.29 5.92
C PRO A 184 6.39 23.20 5.06
N LYS A 185 7.24 22.63 4.18
CA LYS A 185 8.10 23.43 3.30
C LYS A 185 7.31 24.28 2.32
N LEU A 186 6.19 23.78 1.81
CA LEU A 186 5.31 24.54 0.92
C LEU A 186 4.76 25.79 1.64
N ARG A 187 4.52 25.71 2.96
CA ARG A 187 4.12 26.87 3.76
C ARG A 187 5.22 27.91 3.84
N GLU A 188 6.47 27.48 4.04
CA GLU A 188 7.64 28.37 4.02
C GLU A 188 7.83 29.04 2.66
N MET A 189 7.52 28.32 1.58
CA MET A 189 7.56 28.82 0.20
C MET A 189 6.39 29.74 -0.15
N GLY A 190 5.40 29.90 0.74
CA GLY A 190 4.23 30.78 0.55
C GLY A 190 2.95 30.07 0.10
N PHE A 191 3.01 28.77 -0.24
CA PHE A 191 1.90 27.92 -0.66
C PHE A 191 1.17 27.33 0.55
N LYS A 192 0.50 28.22 1.31
CA LYS A 192 -0.10 27.88 2.62
C LYS A 192 -1.25 26.90 2.53
N GLU A 193 -2.01 26.95 1.44
CA GLU A 193 -3.14 26.05 1.18
C GLU A 193 -2.62 24.65 0.82
N GLU A 194 -1.73 24.56 -0.15
CA GLU A 194 -1.15 23.30 -0.63
C GLU A 194 -0.35 22.57 0.45
N ALA A 195 0.24 23.31 1.40
CA ALA A 195 0.97 22.77 2.53
C ALA A 195 0.13 21.91 3.50
N LEU A 196 -1.20 22.01 3.47
CA LEU A 196 -2.09 21.26 4.36
C LEU A 196 -2.28 19.81 3.92
N GLY A 197 -2.21 19.54 2.62
CA GLY A 197 -2.58 18.25 2.03
C GLY A 197 -4.05 17.89 2.27
N HIS A 198 -4.39 16.61 2.02
CA HIS A 198 -5.76 16.10 2.09
C HIS A 198 -6.02 15.16 3.28
N ASN A 199 -5.08 15.06 4.24
CA ASN A 199 -5.18 14.14 5.39
C ASN A 199 -5.49 12.69 4.94
N ALA A 200 -4.88 12.29 3.83
CA ALA A 200 -5.17 11.03 3.16
C ALA A 200 -4.36 9.89 3.77
N ILE A 201 -5.04 8.83 4.19
CA ILE A 201 -4.40 7.59 4.65
C ILE A 201 -4.19 6.58 3.51
N ALA A 202 -4.98 6.72 2.45
CA ALA A 202 -4.81 6.01 1.19
C ALA A 202 -5.16 6.95 0.03
N ALA A 203 -4.62 6.66 -1.14
CA ALA A 203 -4.91 7.41 -2.34
C ALA A 203 -4.97 6.49 -3.55
N GLY A 204 -5.37 7.02 -4.70
CA GLY A 204 -5.28 6.35 -5.98
C GLY A 204 -4.94 7.33 -7.08
N PHE A 205 -4.16 6.88 -8.06
CA PHE A 205 -3.79 7.67 -9.22
C PHE A 205 -4.41 7.09 -10.49
N GLN A 206 -5.30 7.85 -11.13
CA GLN A 206 -6.04 7.37 -12.28
C GLN A 206 -5.11 6.97 -13.43
N GLY A 207 -4.14 7.84 -13.78
CA GLY A 207 -3.21 7.62 -14.88
C GLY A 207 -3.92 7.40 -16.22
N GLN A 208 -4.23 6.16 -16.53
CA GLN A 208 -4.85 5.82 -17.80
C GLN A 208 -6.28 6.41 -17.91
N ARG A 209 -6.67 6.98 -19.05
CA ARG A 209 -5.91 7.13 -20.30
C ARG A 209 -5.35 8.54 -20.48
N GLN A 210 -6.06 9.53 -19.97
CA GLN A 210 -5.89 10.94 -20.32
C GLN A 210 -4.52 11.47 -19.92
N TRP A 211 -4.01 11.05 -18.76
CA TRP A 211 -2.66 11.42 -18.34
C TRP A 211 -1.61 10.70 -19.17
N THR A 212 -1.66 9.37 -19.20
CA THR A 212 -0.61 8.53 -19.80
C THR A 212 -0.55 8.62 -21.32
N ASP A 213 -1.61 9.08 -21.96
CA ASP A 213 -1.63 9.39 -23.39
C ASP A 213 -0.76 10.61 -23.74
N PHE A 214 -0.35 11.42 -22.74
CA PHE A 214 0.43 12.64 -22.95
C PHE A 214 1.68 12.75 -22.04
N TYR A 215 1.52 12.52 -20.73
CA TYR A 215 2.58 12.61 -19.71
C TYR A 215 3.13 11.24 -19.30
N PRO A 216 4.38 11.18 -18.76
CA PRO A 216 4.93 9.96 -18.18
C PRO A 216 3.98 9.30 -17.17
N ASN A 217 3.91 7.97 -17.17
CA ASN A 217 2.99 7.22 -16.31
C ASN A 217 3.37 7.29 -14.82
N GLY A 218 2.50 6.74 -13.97
CA GLY A 218 2.64 6.75 -12.52
C GLY A 218 3.57 5.68 -11.96
N ASP A 219 4.19 4.82 -12.78
CA ASP A 219 4.78 3.56 -12.32
C ASP A 219 5.83 3.75 -11.22
N TYR A 220 6.76 4.69 -11.43
CA TYR A 220 7.79 5.03 -10.45
C TYR A 220 7.21 5.60 -9.16
N SER A 221 6.25 6.53 -9.29
CA SER A 221 5.60 7.17 -8.16
C SER A 221 4.83 6.16 -7.32
N GLU A 222 4.03 5.30 -7.94
CA GLU A 222 3.25 4.25 -7.28
C GLU A 222 4.16 3.21 -6.63
N ALA A 223 5.24 2.79 -7.32
CA ALA A 223 6.21 1.84 -6.76
C ALA A 223 6.90 2.42 -5.52
N LEU A 224 7.46 3.63 -5.59
CA LEU A 224 8.18 4.21 -4.44
C LEU A 224 7.27 4.67 -3.30
N LEU A 225 6.08 5.19 -3.57
CA LEU A 225 5.16 5.58 -2.50
C LEU A 225 4.73 4.35 -1.69
N ASN A 226 4.44 3.23 -2.35
CA ASN A 226 4.12 1.96 -1.68
C ASN A 226 5.36 1.22 -1.12
N THR A 227 6.58 1.73 -1.34
CA THR A 227 7.82 1.17 -0.78
C THR A 227 8.12 1.76 0.59
N SER A 228 8.71 0.96 1.48
CA SER A 228 9.10 1.35 2.85
C SER A 228 10.41 2.16 2.93
N PHE A 229 10.86 2.74 1.83
CA PHE A 229 12.04 3.59 1.77
C PHE A 229 12.05 4.44 0.50
N ASP A 230 12.71 5.60 0.58
CA ASP A 230 13.05 6.45 -0.56
C ASP A 230 14.31 7.28 -0.25
N TRP A 231 14.52 8.39 -0.96
CA TRP A 231 15.64 9.30 -0.73
C TRP A 231 15.69 9.93 0.67
N ASN A 232 14.61 9.87 1.45
CA ASN A 232 14.57 10.30 2.85
C ASN A 232 14.89 9.19 3.86
N GLY A 233 15.22 7.99 3.39
CA GLY A 233 15.54 6.83 4.21
C GLY A 233 14.35 5.88 4.35
N ILE A 234 14.46 4.96 5.31
CA ILE A 234 13.43 3.97 5.61
C ILE A 234 12.26 4.64 6.34
N ARG A 235 11.04 4.39 5.86
CA ARG A 235 9.79 5.01 6.34
C ARG A 235 8.61 4.07 6.22
N GLU A 236 7.51 4.44 6.85
CA GLU A 236 6.21 3.81 6.59
C GLU A 236 5.87 3.92 5.10
N ALA A 237 5.37 2.82 4.51
CA ALA A 237 4.89 2.80 3.14
C ALA A 237 3.56 3.56 3.06
N TYR A 238 3.38 4.39 2.03
CA TYR A 238 2.06 4.93 1.70
C TYR A 238 1.20 3.85 1.06
N VAL A 239 -0.11 4.09 0.99
CA VAL A 239 -1.06 3.24 0.24
C VAL A 239 -1.54 4.04 -0.97
N VAL A 240 -1.04 3.70 -2.15
CA VAL A 240 -1.40 4.37 -3.41
C VAL A 240 -1.83 3.32 -4.44
N ALA A 241 -3.11 3.33 -4.79
CA ALA A 241 -3.68 2.40 -5.76
C ALA A 241 -3.42 2.84 -7.21
N THR A 242 -2.81 1.95 -7.99
CA THR A 242 -2.74 2.05 -9.45
C THR A 242 -4.14 2.17 -10.04
N GLU A 243 -4.27 2.98 -11.09
CA GLU A 243 -5.53 3.19 -11.84
C GLU A 243 -6.70 3.72 -11.00
N ASN A 244 -6.37 4.33 -9.86
CA ASN A 244 -7.32 4.81 -8.86
C ASN A 244 -8.31 3.74 -8.42
N ASP A 245 -7.93 2.45 -8.45
CA ASP A 245 -8.79 1.38 -7.93
C ASP A 245 -8.90 1.50 -6.41
N ALA A 246 -9.94 2.21 -5.96
CA ALA A 246 -10.19 2.49 -4.56
C ALA A 246 -10.56 1.22 -3.78
N CYS A 247 -11.15 0.22 -4.43
CA CYS A 247 -11.43 -1.07 -3.81
C CYS A 247 -10.13 -1.81 -3.48
N ASN A 248 -9.19 -1.84 -4.43
CA ASN A 248 -7.88 -2.43 -4.17
C ASN A 248 -7.06 -1.59 -3.18
N GLY A 249 -7.17 -0.26 -3.24
CA GLY A 249 -6.59 0.66 -2.25
C GLY A 249 -7.09 0.39 -0.82
N VAL A 250 -8.38 0.06 -0.63
CA VAL A 250 -8.93 -0.33 0.68
C VAL A 250 -8.37 -1.68 1.13
N ALA A 251 -8.26 -2.66 0.22
CA ALA A 251 -7.65 -3.95 0.55
C ALA A 251 -6.18 -3.81 0.98
N MET A 252 -5.41 -2.98 0.26
CA MET A 252 -4.06 -2.60 0.65
C MET A 252 -4.06 -1.90 2.02
N LEU A 253 -4.93 -0.93 2.25
CA LEU A 253 -5.02 -0.23 3.53
C LEU A 253 -5.30 -1.20 4.69
N PHE A 254 -6.17 -2.19 4.52
CA PHE A 254 -6.40 -3.22 5.52
C PHE A 254 -5.15 -4.05 5.79
N GLY A 255 -4.48 -4.54 4.74
CA GLY A 255 -3.22 -5.28 4.88
C GLY A 255 -2.15 -4.46 5.59
N HIS A 256 -2.02 -3.19 5.21
CA HIS A 256 -1.08 -2.26 5.80
C HIS A 256 -1.35 -2.05 7.29
N LEU A 257 -2.57 -1.67 7.69
CA LEU A 257 -2.91 -1.40 9.10
C LEU A 257 -2.86 -2.65 10.00
N LEU A 258 -3.01 -3.86 9.42
CA LEU A 258 -2.92 -5.13 10.16
C LEU A 258 -1.50 -5.70 10.26
N THR A 259 -0.56 -5.19 9.47
CA THR A 259 0.79 -5.79 9.39
C THR A 259 1.92 -4.77 9.56
N ASN A 260 1.63 -3.48 9.36
CA ASN A 260 2.57 -2.37 9.24
C ASN A 260 3.61 -2.56 8.12
N ARG A 261 3.27 -3.37 7.11
CA ARG A 261 4.14 -3.69 5.97
C ARG A 261 3.67 -2.95 4.72
N ALA A 262 4.59 -2.74 3.78
CA ALA A 262 4.24 -2.38 2.41
C ALA A 262 3.29 -3.41 1.78
N GLN A 263 2.51 -2.97 0.78
CA GLN A 263 1.47 -3.79 0.15
C GLN A 263 1.70 -3.88 -1.36
N ILE A 264 1.57 -5.08 -1.91
CA ILE A 264 1.70 -5.34 -3.34
C ILE A 264 0.34 -5.09 -4.01
N PHE A 265 0.31 -4.21 -5.00
CA PHE A 265 -0.78 -4.12 -5.98
C PHE A 265 -0.46 -5.08 -7.13
N SER A 266 -1.45 -5.82 -7.65
CA SER A 266 -1.23 -6.72 -8.78
C SER A 266 -2.50 -6.98 -9.58
N ASP A 267 -2.35 -7.13 -10.89
CA ASP A 267 -3.37 -7.79 -11.69
C ASP A 267 -3.34 -9.29 -11.41
N VAL A 268 -4.52 -9.89 -11.27
CA VAL A 268 -4.68 -11.35 -11.38
C VAL A 268 -4.62 -11.73 -12.85
N ARG A 269 -3.41 -11.74 -13.41
CA ARG A 269 -3.20 -11.68 -14.85
C ARG A 269 -3.50 -12.99 -15.56
N THR A 270 -3.04 -14.12 -15.01
CA THR A 270 -3.16 -15.41 -15.70
C THR A 270 -3.14 -16.58 -14.74
N TYR A 271 -4.03 -17.56 -14.96
CA TYR A 271 -3.90 -18.89 -14.39
C TYR A 271 -3.12 -19.80 -15.34
N TRP A 272 -2.06 -20.42 -14.83
CA TRP A 272 -1.26 -21.42 -15.53
C TRP A 272 -1.53 -22.81 -14.94
N SER A 273 -2.31 -23.60 -15.66
CA SER A 273 -2.52 -25.01 -15.30
C SER A 273 -1.23 -25.82 -15.50
N PRO A 274 -1.04 -26.94 -14.78
CA PRO A 274 0.10 -27.83 -14.97
C PRO A 274 0.28 -28.27 -16.44
N GLU A 275 -0.82 -28.55 -17.12
CA GLU A 275 -0.84 -28.97 -18.53
C GLU A 275 -0.40 -27.83 -19.45
N ALA A 276 -0.86 -26.60 -19.18
CA ALA A 276 -0.46 -25.43 -19.96
C ALA A 276 1.04 -25.17 -19.85
N VAL A 277 1.60 -25.24 -18.64
CA VAL A 277 3.04 -25.09 -18.41
C VAL A 277 3.83 -26.20 -19.10
N LYS A 278 3.42 -27.47 -18.94
CA LYS A 278 4.08 -28.60 -19.62
C LYS A 278 4.02 -28.46 -21.14
N ARG A 279 2.89 -28.03 -21.70
CA ARG A 279 2.72 -27.85 -23.14
C ARG A 279 3.65 -26.78 -23.71
N VAL A 280 3.81 -25.63 -23.04
CA VAL A 280 4.61 -24.50 -23.59
C VAL A 280 6.08 -24.55 -23.22
N THR A 281 6.45 -25.25 -22.13
CA THR A 281 7.84 -25.30 -21.63
C THR A 281 8.49 -26.68 -21.71
N GLY A 282 7.69 -27.74 -21.89
CA GLY A 282 8.14 -29.14 -21.76
C GLY A 282 8.37 -29.60 -20.32
N LYS A 283 8.15 -28.75 -19.31
CA LYS A 283 8.42 -29.04 -17.89
C LYS A 283 7.15 -29.20 -17.06
N GLU A 284 7.16 -30.17 -16.15
CA GLU A 284 6.10 -30.35 -15.16
C GLU A 284 6.31 -29.41 -13.96
N LEU A 285 5.22 -28.82 -13.47
CA LEU A 285 5.22 -28.08 -12.21
C LEU A 285 5.40 -29.06 -11.05
N THR A 286 6.14 -28.65 -10.02
CA THR A 286 6.43 -29.46 -8.82
C THR A 286 6.35 -28.62 -7.55
N GLY A 287 6.42 -29.27 -6.38
CA GLY A 287 6.33 -28.58 -5.09
C GLY A 287 4.98 -27.89 -4.88
N LEU A 288 4.98 -26.68 -4.30
CA LEU A 288 3.76 -25.89 -4.09
C LEU A 288 3.04 -25.54 -5.41
N ALA A 289 3.78 -25.48 -6.52
CA ALA A 289 3.25 -25.15 -7.84
C ALA A 289 2.60 -26.34 -8.56
N ALA A 290 2.67 -27.57 -8.01
CA ALA A 290 2.28 -28.80 -8.71
C ALA A 290 0.83 -28.78 -9.24
N ASN A 291 -0.06 -28.03 -8.59
CA ASN A 291 -1.48 -27.93 -8.96
C ASN A 291 -1.83 -26.69 -9.79
N GLY A 292 -0.81 -26.01 -10.34
CA GLY A 292 -0.95 -24.78 -11.10
C GLY A 292 -0.53 -23.55 -10.32
N ILE A 293 -0.32 -22.45 -11.04
CA ILE A 293 0.13 -21.17 -10.50
C ILE A 293 -0.71 -20.02 -11.03
N ILE A 294 -0.81 -18.94 -10.26
CA ILE A 294 -1.40 -17.68 -10.69
C ILE A 294 -0.27 -16.68 -10.88
N HIS A 295 -0.20 -16.08 -12.06
CA HIS A 295 0.73 -15.00 -12.35
C HIS A 295 0.10 -13.68 -11.90
N LEU A 296 0.68 -13.10 -10.85
CA LEU A 296 0.34 -11.78 -10.34
C LEU A 296 1.37 -10.79 -10.86
N ILE A 297 0.91 -9.79 -11.60
CA ILE A 297 1.78 -8.77 -12.20
C ILE A 297 0.96 -7.50 -12.43
N ASN A 298 1.30 -6.41 -11.75
CA ASN A 298 0.67 -5.13 -12.04
C ASN A 298 1.09 -4.59 -13.41
N SER A 299 0.37 -3.57 -13.90
CA SER A 299 0.62 -2.90 -15.17
C SER A 299 1.85 -1.99 -15.21
N GLY A 300 2.76 -2.08 -14.23
CA GLY A 300 4.04 -1.36 -14.24
C GLY A 300 4.64 -1.05 -12.87
N ALA A 301 3.80 -0.88 -11.84
CA ALA A 301 4.23 -0.49 -10.49
C ALA A 301 4.07 -1.61 -9.47
N THR A 302 5.04 -1.79 -8.59
CA THR A 302 4.81 -2.54 -7.35
C THR A 302 5.83 -2.12 -6.30
N THR A 303 5.49 -2.29 -5.03
CA THR A 303 6.40 -1.99 -3.92
C THR A 303 7.68 -2.79 -4.03
N LEU A 304 8.84 -2.15 -3.82
CA LEU A 304 10.15 -2.77 -3.90
C LEU A 304 10.40 -3.74 -2.73
N ASP A 305 9.65 -3.59 -1.64
CA ASP A 305 9.57 -4.59 -0.57
C ASP A 305 9.14 -5.97 -1.12
N GLY A 306 8.33 -5.98 -2.20
CA GLY A 306 7.86 -7.18 -2.87
C GLY A 306 8.93 -7.98 -3.60
N THR A 307 10.17 -7.49 -3.67
CA THR A 307 11.33 -8.24 -4.21
C THR A 307 11.71 -9.45 -3.36
N GLY A 308 11.22 -9.55 -2.12
CA GLY A 308 11.55 -10.65 -1.21
C GLY A 308 12.99 -10.62 -0.68
N GLN A 309 13.71 -9.50 -0.85
CA GLN A 309 15.13 -9.39 -0.45
C GLN A 309 15.35 -9.09 1.03
N GLN A 310 14.30 -8.75 1.77
CA GLN A 310 14.31 -8.68 3.23
C GLN A 310 14.19 -10.09 3.80
N THR A 311 14.74 -10.32 4.99
CA THR A 311 14.71 -11.66 5.62
C THR A 311 14.10 -11.65 7.01
N ASN A 312 13.32 -12.68 7.33
CA ASN A 312 12.83 -12.91 8.69
C ASN A 312 13.96 -13.43 9.62
N ALA A 313 13.64 -13.67 10.90
CA ALA A 313 14.60 -14.17 11.89
C ALA A 313 15.18 -15.56 11.56
N GLN A 314 14.52 -16.31 10.66
CA GLN A 314 14.95 -17.63 10.17
C GLN A 314 15.81 -17.53 8.89
N GLY A 315 16.01 -16.32 8.35
CA GLY A 315 16.75 -16.08 7.11
C GLY A 315 15.92 -16.32 5.83
N GLU A 316 14.60 -16.46 5.94
CA GLU A 316 13.70 -16.69 4.81
C GLU A 316 13.23 -15.35 4.20
N PRO A 317 12.98 -15.28 2.88
CA PRO A 317 12.41 -14.11 2.21
C PRO A 317 11.14 -13.60 2.90
N ALA A 318 11.07 -12.28 3.13
CA ALA A 318 9.95 -11.65 3.82
C ALA A 318 9.72 -10.20 3.33
N MET A 319 8.59 -9.64 3.76
CA MET A 319 8.36 -8.19 3.82
C MET A 319 8.20 -7.82 5.29
N LYS A 320 8.86 -6.78 5.77
CA LYS A 320 8.92 -6.41 7.19
C LYS A 320 8.26 -5.07 7.48
N PRO A 321 7.86 -4.81 8.74
CA PRO A 321 7.57 -3.46 9.18
C PRO A 321 8.79 -2.56 9.01
N HIS A 322 8.58 -1.30 8.65
CA HIS A 322 9.67 -0.41 8.26
C HIS A 322 10.73 -0.21 9.36
N TRP A 323 10.37 -0.22 10.64
CA TRP A 323 11.33 -0.11 11.76
C TRP A 323 12.23 -1.33 11.94
N GLU A 324 11.96 -2.45 11.24
CA GLU A 324 12.78 -3.65 11.26
C GLU A 324 13.63 -3.79 9.99
N ILE A 325 13.44 -2.93 8.99
CA ILE A 325 14.22 -2.93 7.74
C ILE A 325 15.58 -2.30 8.02
N SER A 326 16.65 -2.94 7.54
CA SER A 326 18.01 -2.39 7.56
C SER A 326 18.37 -1.70 6.24
N GLU A 327 19.34 -0.79 6.25
CA GLU A 327 19.86 -0.16 5.03
C GLU A 327 20.38 -1.20 4.02
N THR A 328 21.00 -2.27 4.50
CA THR A 328 21.47 -3.37 3.62
C THR A 328 20.32 -4.07 2.91
N GLU A 329 19.19 -4.28 3.57
CA GLU A 329 18.02 -4.89 2.92
C GLU A 329 17.34 -3.94 1.94
N MET A 330 17.27 -2.64 2.28
CA MET A 330 16.85 -1.60 1.33
C MET A 330 17.71 -1.65 0.06
N GLU A 331 19.04 -1.67 0.19
CA GLU A 331 19.95 -1.71 -0.96
C GLU A 331 19.76 -2.98 -1.80
N LYS A 332 19.55 -4.15 -1.18
CA LYS A 332 19.23 -5.38 -1.92
C LYS A 332 17.92 -5.30 -2.70
N CYS A 333 16.87 -4.70 -2.11
CA CYS A 333 15.61 -4.48 -2.83
C CYS A 333 15.80 -3.58 -4.06
N LEU A 334 16.62 -2.53 -3.94
CA LEU A 334 16.96 -1.63 -5.04
C LEU A 334 17.80 -2.33 -6.11
N GLU A 335 18.76 -3.15 -5.72
CA GLU A 335 19.60 -3.95 -6.63
C GLU A 335 18.80 -5.01 -7.39
N ALA A 336 17.80 -5.62 -6.76
CA ALA A 336 16.91 -6.60 -7.40
C ALA A 336 15.91 -5.97 -8.39
N THR A 337 15.79 -4.63 -8.41
CA THR A 337 14.81 -3.92 -9.21
C THR A 337 15.45 -3.29 -10.45
N THR A 338 14.89 -3.59 -11.62
CA THR A 338 15.23 -2.97 -12.90
C THR A 338 14.11 -2.03 -13.35
N TRP A 339 14.46 -0.83 -13.84
CA TRP A 339 13.50 0.19 -14.27
C TRP A 339 13.38 0.23 -15.79
N TYR A 340 12.33 -0.37 -16.34
CA TYR A 340 12.16 -0.48 -17.79
C TYR A 340 11.42 0.74 -18.36
N PRO A 341 11.90 1.36 -19.45
CA PRO A 341 11.13 2.37 -20.17
C PRO A 341 9.75 1.84 -20.54
N ALA A 342 8.70 2.60 -20.21
CA ALA A 342 7.32 2.18 -20.39
C ALA A 342 7.01 1.86 -21.86
N ASN A 343 6.12 0.90 -22.07
CA ASN A 343 5.67 0.55 -23.41
C ASN A 343 4.79 1.67 -23.99
N ARG A 344 5.29 2.36 -25.02
CA ARG A 344 4.63 3.53 -25.63
C ARG A 344 3.51 3.19 -26.62
N ASP A 345 3.19 1.91 -26.80
CA ASP A 345 1.89 1.50 -27.35
C ASP A 345 0.74 1.78 -26.35
N TYR A 346 1.03 1.70 -25.05
CA TYR A 346 0.07 1.92 -23.96
C TYR A 346 0.28 3.28 -23.28
N PHE A 347 1.51 3.57 -22.87
CA PHE A 347 1.90 4.78 -22.14
C PHE A 347 2.64 5.74 -23.07
N ARG A 348 1.89 6.45 -23.91
CA ARG A 348 2.46 7.31 -24.98
C ARG A 348 3.41 8.38 -24.44
N GLY A 349 3.11 8.89 -23.24
CA GLY A 349 3.91 9.87 -22.52
C GLY A 349 5.22 9.33 -21.92
N GLY A 350 5.45 8.01 -21.88
CA GLY A 350 6.65 7.40 -21.31
C GLY A 350 6.50 7.04 -19.83
N GLY A 351 7.61 7.08 -19.08
CA GLY A 351 7.71 6.58 -17.70
C GLY A 351 8.56 5.33 -17.57
N PHE A 352 8.67 4.78 -16.35
CA PHE A 352 9.55 3.65 -16.04
C PHE A 352 8.88 2.66 -15.08
N SER A 353 8.71 1.42 -15.55
CA SER A 353 8.10 0.33 -14.79
C SER A 353 9.12 -0.37 -13.89
N SER A 354 8.72 -0.67 -12.65
CA SER A 354 9.53 -1.43 -11.69
C SER A 354 9.41 -2.93 -11.99
N ASN A 355 10.52 -3.57 -12.39
CA ASN A 355 10.56 -5.00 -12.68
C ASN A 355 11.48 -5.74 -11.70
N PHE A 356 10.96 -6.82 -11.13
CA PHE A 356 11.69 -7.81 -10.35
C PHE A 356 10.93 -9.14 -10.37
N LEU A 357 11.52 -10.18 -9.77
CA LEU A 357 10.88 -11.46 -9.50
C LEU A 357 10.95 -11.73 -7.99
N SER A 358 9.78 -11.96 -7.38
CA SER A 358 9.61 -12.23 -5.95
C SER A 358 10.06 -13.61 -5.52
#